data_AF-A0A662PTA9-F1
#
_entry.id   AF-A0A662PTA9-F1
#
_cell.length_a   1.000
_cell.length_b   1.000
_cell.length_c   1.000
_cell.angle_alpha   90.00
_cell.angle_beta   90.00
_cell.angle_gamma   90.00
#
_symmetry.space_group_name_H-M   'P 1'
#
loop_
_entity.id
_entity.type
_entity.pdbx_description
1 polymer ?
#
loop_
_entity_poly.entity_id
_entity_poly.type
_entity_poly.pdbx_seq_one_letter_code
_entity_poly.pdbx_strand_id
1 'polypeptide(L)' 'MSCSKAQVVILLGYLERKVDEILRDFNVNERIREEVAEFFESVKLRFEEYGFAEIERELGL' A
#
# COMPACT_ATOMS: atom_id res chain seq x y z
N MET A 1 -20.58 -1.93 10.06
CA MET A 1 -19.54 -2.93 10.34
C MET A 1 -18.21 -2.21 10.35
N SER A 2 -17.39 -2.35 11.39
CA SER A 2 -16.03 -1.80 11.40
C SER A 2 -15.14 -2.64 10.48
N CYS A 3 -14.39 -2.00 9.58
CA CYS A 3 -13.38 -2.70 8.77
C CYS A 3 -12.31 -3.29 9.72
N SER A 4 -12.01 -4.59 9.61
CA SER A 4 -10.97 -5.22 10.42
C SER A 4 -9.58 -4.94 9.85
N LYS A 5 -8.54 -5.00 10.70
CA LYS A 5 -7.15 -4.82 10.25
C LYS A 5 -6.80 -5.76 9.07
N ALA A 6 -7.24 -7.02 9.14
CA ALA A 6 -7.03 -8.00 8.07
C ALA A 6 -7.69 -7.57 6.74
N GLN A 7 -8.89 -6.99 6.77
CA GLN A 7 -9.57 -6.51 5.56
C GLN A 7 -8.80 -5.36 4.89
N VAL A 8 -8.19 -4.47 5.67
CA VAL A 8 -7.37 -3.36 5.15
C VAL A 8 -6.07 -3.87 4.53
N VAL A 9 -5.38 -4.81 5.16
CA VAL A 9 -4.15 -5.41 4.60
C VAL A 9 -4.44 -6.12 3.27
N ILE A 10 -5.57 -6.84 3.19
CA ILE A 10 -6.03 -7.47 1.94
C ILE A 10 -6.29 -6.40 0.86
N LEU A 11 -6.93 -5.28 1.23
CA LEU A 11 -7.18 -4.17 0.31
C LEU A 11 -5.87 -3.56 -0.20
N LEU A 12 -4.90 -3.32 0.68
CA LEU A 12 -3.58 -2.79 0.30
C LEU A 12 -2.88 -3.72 -0.70
N GLY A 13 -2.89 -5.04 -0.46
CA GLY A 13 -2.32 -6.01 -1.40
C GLY A 13 -3.08 -6.09 -2.74
N TYR A 14 -4.40 -5.83 -2.75
CA TYR A 14 -5.16 -5.69 -4.00
C TYR A 14 -4.74 -4.44 -4.78
N LEU A 15 -4.58 -3.30 -4.09
CA LEU A 15 -4.14 -2.05 -4.70
C LEU A 15 -2.72 -2.17 -5.26
N GLU A 16 -1.80 -2.78 -4.52
CA GLU A 16 -0.43 -3.07 -4.97
C GLU A 16 -0.42 -3.78 -6.32
N ARG A 17 -1.20 -4.86 -6.48
CA ARG A 17 -1.31 -5.59 -7.76
C ARG A 17 -1.89 -4.73 -8.88
N LYS A 18 -2.93 -3.94 -8.58
CA LYS A 18 -3.57 -3.08 -9.60
C LYS A 18 -2.64 -1.97 -10.05
N VAL A 19 -1.85 -1.40 -9.14
CA VAL A 19 -0.83 -0.41 -9.48
C VAL A 19 0.27 -1.07 -10.29
N ASP A 20 0.76 -2.25 -9.92
CA ASP A 20 1.80 -2.96 -10.70
C ASP A 20 1.33 -3.29 -12.13
N GLU A 21 0.08 -3.74 -12.30
CA GLU A 21 -0.54 -3.95 -13.62
C GLU A 21 -0.51 -2.66 -14.46
N ILE A 22 -0.95 -1.55 -13.88
CA ILE A 22 -0.93 -0.23 -14.53
C ILE A 22 0.51 0.17 -14.91
N LEU A 23 1.47 0.04 -13.99
CA LEU A 23 2.86 0.42 -14.24
C LEU A 23 3.50 -0.42 -15.35
N ARG A 24 3.15 -1.72 -15.44
CA ARG A 24 3.57 -2.58 -16.55
C ARG A 24 2.97 -2.13 -17.87
N ASP A 25 1.68 -1.81 -17.90
CA ASP A 25 1.00 -1.34 -19.12
C ASP A 25 1.61 -0.03 -19.64
N PHE A 26 2.10 0.83 -18.73
CA PHE A 26 2.80 2.06 -19.07
C PHE A 26 4.30 1.88 -19.37
N ASN A 27 4.84 0.64 -19.37
CA ASN A 27 6.27 0.35 -19.51
C ASN A 27 7.14 1.18 -18.56
N VAL A 28 6.67 1.38 -17.32
CA VAL A 28 7.41 2.10 -16.30
C VAL A 28 8.68 1.33 -15.93
N ASN A 29 9.75 2.09 -15.67
CA ASN A 29 11.05 1.54 -15.27
C ASN A 29 10.91 0.59 -14.07
N GLU A 30 11.63 -0.54 -14.11
CA GLU A 30 11.62 -1.55 -13.06
C GLU A 30 11.98 -0.99 -11.68
N ARG A 31 12.94 -0.06 -11.61
CA ARG A 31 13.30 0.61 -10.36
C ARG A 31 12.12 1.36 -9.74
N ILE A 32 11.30 2.05 -10.55
CA ILE A 32 10.12 2.76 -10.03
C ILE A 32 9.08 1.75 -9.54
N ARG A 33 8.94 0.60 -10.22
CA ARG A 33 8.04 -0.47 -9.78
C ARG A 33 8.49 -1.09 -8.45
N GLU A 34 9.80 -1.29 -8.26
CA GLU A 34 10.39 -1.71 -7.00
C GLU A 34 10.13 -0.69 -5.88
N GLU A 35 10.38 0.61 -6.14
CA GLU A 35 10.11 1.69 -5.17
C GLU A 35 8.62 1.73 -4.76
N VAL A 36 7.70 1.45 -5.68
CA VAL A 36 6.26 1.36 -5.39
C VAL A 36 5.91 0.12 -4.56
N ALA A 37 6.50 -1.04 -4.88
CA ALA A 37 6.29 -2.26 -4.10
C ALA A 37 6.79 -2.09 -2.65
N GLU A 38 7.98 -1.50 -2.46
CA GLU A 38 8.53 -1.17 -1.14
C GLU A 38 7.62 -0.21 -0.37
N PHE A 39 7.02 0.77 -1.06
CA PHE A 39 6.04 1.66 -0.44
C PHE A 39 4.82 0.91 0.08
N PHE A 40 4.21 0.03 -0.73
CA PHE A 40 3.08 -0.78 -0.28
C PHE A 40 3.43 -1.69 0.89
N GLU A 41 4.62 -2.29 0.89
CA GLU A 41 5.15 -3.11 2.00
C GLU A 41 5.25 -2.28 3.29
N SER A 42 5.82 -1.07 3.20
CA SER A 42 5.95 -0.16 4.34
C SER A 42 4.59 0.24 4.92
N VAL A 43 3.61 0.55 4.06
CA VAL A 43 2.25 0.91 4.50
C VAL A 43 1.56 -0.27 5.18
N LYS A 44 1.68 -1.49 4.63
CA LYS A 44 1.12 -2.72 5.24
C LYS A 44 1.68 -2.93 6.65
N LEU A 45 3.00 -2.88 6.81
CA LEU A 45 3.67 -3.06 8.11
C LEU A 45 3.25 -2.00 9.13
N ARG A 46 3.29 -0.71 8.75
CA ARG A 46 2.85 0.38 9.65
C ARG A 46 1.39 0.24 10.04
N PHE A 47 0.54 -0.18 9.11
CA PHE A 47 -0.88 -0.37 9.40
C PHE A 47 -1.12 -1.54 10.37
N GLU A 48 -0.37 -2.63 10.23
CA GLU A 48 -0.46 -3.76 11.16
C GLU A 48 -0.02 -3.36 12.57
N GLU A 49 1.12 -2.68 12.69
CA GLU A 49 1.72 -2.22 13.94
C GLU A 49 0.86 -1.15 14.63
N TYR A 50 0.51 -0.08 13.93
CA TYR A 50 -0.05 1.14 14.53
C TYR A 50 -1.52 1.41 14.17
N GLY A 51 -2.04 0.79 13.11
CA GLY A 51 -3.38 1.09 12.57
C GLY A 51 -3.44 2.43 11.81
N PHE A 52 -4.66 2.87 11.44
CA PHE A 52 -4.84 4.05 10.57
C PHE A 52 -4.41 5.37 11.23
N ALA A 53 -4.57 5.52 12.54
CA ALA A 53 -4.37 6.80 13.22
C ALA A 53 -2.93 7.34 13.10
N GLU A 54 -1.93 6.46 13.08
CA GLU A 54 -0.53 6.85 12.97
C GLU A 54 -0.14 7.18 11.52
N ILE A 55 -0.72 6.44 10.56
CA ILE A 55 -0.56 6.69 9.11
C ILE A 55 -1.19 8.02 8.71
N GLU A 56 -2.41 8.32 9.18
CA GLU A 56 -3.09 9.59 8.90
C GLU A 56 -2.26 10.78 9.42
N ARG A 57 -1.67 10.65 10.62
CA ARG A 57 -0.78 11.67 11.19
C ARG A 57 0.47 11.92 10.32
N GLU A 58 1.11 10.87 9.81
CA GLU A 58 2.30 10.99 8.95
C GLU A 58 1.99 11.57 7.57
N LEU A 59 0.80 11.29 7.04
CA LEU A 59 0.31 11.81 5.76
C LEU A 59 -0.26 13.24 5.87
N GLY A 60 -0.45 13.75 7.09
CA GLY A 60 -1.03 15.07 7.34
C GLY A 60 -2.53 15.15 7.04
N LEU A 61 -3.24 14.02 7.19
CA LEU A 61 -4.69 13.88 7.00
C LEU A 61 -5.46 14.09 8.30
#